data_AF-G8SJV9-F1
#
_entry.id   AF-G8SJV9-F1
#
_cell.length_a   1.000
_cell.length_b   1.000
_cell.length_c   1.000
_cell.angle_alpha   90.00
_cell.angle_beta   90.00
_cell.angle_gamma   90.00
#
_symmetry.space_group_name_H-M   'P 1'
#
loop_
_entity.id
_entity.type
_entity.pdbx_description
1 polymer ?
#
loop_
_entity_poly.entity_id
_entity_poly.type
_entity_poly.pdbx_seq_one_letter_code
_entity_poly.pdbx_strand_id
1 'polypeptide(L)'
;MSPSSANEARYSGYRDAGERFRNPDEHDAWAQAEVMMEQARAMMREAEDALETWKTGKEMNRLRCERRGISQTDAEIRWSATTTAKNAITNNNFYVSLASMYYGAASANYSRALYLRSHGSARF
;
A
#
# COMPACT_ATOMS: atom_id res chain seq x y z
N MET A 1 -39.60 -2.66 39.79
CA MET A 1 -39.51 -2.83 38.32
C MET A 1 -38.14 -2.32 37.91
N SER A 2 -37.31 -3.22 37.37
CA SER A 2 -35.90 -3.01 37.01
C SER A 2 -35.73 -2.04 35.82
N PRO A 3 -34.56 -1.39 35.70
CA PRO A 3 -34.29 -0.36 34.70
C PRO A 3 -34.04 -0.98 33.31
N SER A 4 -34.58 -0.34 32.27
CA SER A 4 -34.31 -0.69 30.87
C SER A 4 -32.95 -0.14 30.44
N SER A 5 -31.90 -0.95 30.61
CA SER A 5 -30.50 -0.67 30.26
C SER A 5 -30.15 -1.04 28.80
N ALA A 6 -31.09 -0.94 27.87
CA ALA A 6 -30.92 -1.47 26.52
C ALA A 6 -30.52 -0.43 25.45
N ASN A 7 -30.25 0.83 25.82
CA ASN A 7 -30.03 1.90 24.83
C ASN A 7 -28.67 2.61 24.89
N GLU A 8 -27.74 2.21 25.77
CA GLU A 8 -26.46 2.92 25.92
C GLU A 8 -25.32 2.43 25.01
N ALA A 9 -25.46 1.30 24.31
CA ALA A 9 -24.34 0.70 23.60
C ALA A 9 -24.15 1.15 22.13
N ARG A 10 -25.05 1.96 21.55
CA ARG A 10 -24.99 2.30 20.11
C ARG A 10 -24.49 3.70 19.78
N TYR A 11 -24.25 4.55 20.78
CA TYR A 11 -23.84 5.96 20.59
C TYR A 11 -22.42 6.27 21.09
N SER A 12 -21.55 5.27 21.22
CA SER A 12 -20.16 5.50 21.67
C SER A 12 -19.15 5.61 20.53
N GLY A 13 -19.49 5.20 19.30
CA GLY A 13 -18.55 5.24 18.16
C GLY A 13 -18.37 6.64 17.54
N TYR A 14 -19.37 7.51 17.66
CA TYR A 14 -19.32 8.87 17.10
C TYR A 14 -18.72 9.92 18.05
N ARG A 15 -18.66 9.62 19.35
CA ARG A 15 -18.20 10.59 20.36
C ARG A 15 -16.68 10.75 20.36
N ASP A 16 -15.94 9.72 19.97
CA ASP A 16 -14.47 9.74 19.89
C ASP A 16 -13.97 10.36 18.55
N ALA A 17 -14.76 10.21 17.47
CA ALA A 17 -14.46 10.85 16.19
C ALA A 17 -14.74 12.37 16.20
N GLY A 18 -15.70 12.83 17.01
CA GLY A 18 -16.07 14.23 17.15
C GLY A 18 -15.02 15.12 17.83
N GLU A 19 -14.10 14.53 18.62
CA GLU A 19 -12.98 15.27 19.22
C GLU A 19 -11.71 15.24 18.34
N ARG A 20 -11.60 14.27 17.42
CA ARG A 20 -10.40 14.09 16.57
C ARG A 20 -10.36 15.02 15.36
N PHE A 21 -11.52 15.34 14.79
CA PHE A 21 -11.65 16.14 13.57
C PHE A 21 -12.54 17.36 13.79
N ARG A 22 -12.18 18.51 13.23
CA ARG A 22 -12.88 19.78 13.47
C ARG A 22 -14.11 19.97 12.58
N ASN A 23 -14.20 19.24 11.47
CA ASN A 23 -15.36 19.26 10.56
C ASN A 23 -15.47 17.97 9.73
N PRO A 24 -16.63 17.71 9.10
CA PRO A 24 -16.85 16.51 8.28
C PRO A 24 -15.89 16.42 7.08
N ASP A 25 -15.58 17.54 6.42
CA ASP A 25 -14.68 17.53 5.26
C ASP A 25 -13.25 17.11 5.62
N GLU A 26 -12.77 17.48 6.83
CA GLU A 26 -11.49 17.05 7.39
C GLU A 26 -11.50 15.54 7.61
N HIS A 27 -12.56 15.03 8.25
CA HIS A 27 -12.72 13.59 8.49
C HIS A 27 -12.72 12.81 7.16
N ASP A 28 -13.45 13.28 6.15
CA ASP A 28 -13.56 12.60 4.86
C ASP A 28 -12.21 12.61 4.11
N ALA A 29 -11.48 13.72 4.15
CA ALA A 29 -10.14 13.80 3.59
C ALA A 29 -9.15 12.86 4.31
N TRP A 30 -9.20 12.78 5.64
CA TRP A 30 -8.43 11.82 6.42
C TRP A 30 -8.77 10.37 6.06
N ALA A 31 -10.07 10.04 6.00
CA ALA A 31 -10.53 8.69 5.66
C ALA A 31 -10.09 8.27 4.26
N GLN A 32 -10.19 9.16 3.26
CA GLN A 32 -9.71 8.90 1.91
C GLN A 32 -8.20 8.69 1.88
N ALA A 33 -7.44 9.48 2.63
CA ALA A 33 -5.99 9.33 2.71
C ALA A 33 -5.57 7.94 3.25
N GLU A 34 -6.23 7.46 4.31
CA GLU A 34 -5.96 6.15 4.90
C GLU A 34 -6.29 5.01 3.93
N VAL A 35 -7.41 5.09 3.21
CA VAL A 35 -7.78 4.09 2.18
C VAL A 35 -6.71 4.03 1.09
N MET A 36 -6.26 5.18 0.59
CA MET A 36 -5.24 5.25 -0.45
C MET A 36 -3.88 4.76 0.07
N MET A 37 -3.54 5.04 1.33
CA MET A 37 -2.32 4.54 1.96
C MET A 37 -2.32 3.02 2.07
N GLU A 38 -3.45 2.41 2.45
CA GLU A 38 -3.56 0.95 2.51
C GLU A 38 -3.45 0.32 1.13
N GLN A 39 -4.06 0.94 0.10
CA GLN A 39 -3.88 0.52 -1.29
C GLN A 39 -2.41 0.60 -1.73
N ALA A 40 -1.69 1.67 -1.38
CA ALA A 40 -0.27 1.81 -1.68
C ALA A 40 0.56 0.68 -1.05
N ARG A 41 0.28 0.34 0.22
CA ARG A 41 0.94 -0.78 0.93
C ARG A 41 0.60 -2.14 0.32
N ALA A 42 -0.64 -2.34 -0.12
CA ALA A 42 -1.02 -3.56 -0.82
C ALA A 42 -0.23 -3.71 -2.13
N MET A 43 -0.13 -2.65 -2.93
CA MET A 43 0.65 -2.70 -4.17
C MET A 43 2.15 -2.89 -3.92
N MET A 44 2.73 -2.32 -2.86
CA MET A 44 4.12 -2.59 -2.52
C MET A 44 4.38 -4.06 -2.15
N ARG A 45 3.45 -4.71 -1.45
CA ARG A 45 3.55 -6.16 -1.15
C ARG A 45 3.57 -6.99 -2.43
N GLU A 46 2.66 -6.72 -3.37
CA GLU A 46 2.65 -7.39 -4.67
C GLU A 46 3.94 -7.14 -5.47
N ALA A 47 4.51 -5.94 -5.37
CA ALA A 47 5.80 -5.63 -5.97
C ALA A 47 6.93 -6.46 -5.34
N GLU A 48 6.96 -6.60 -4.02
CA GLU A 48 7.94 -7.39 -3.28
C GLU A 48 7.84 -8.88 -3.65
N ASP A 49 6.64 -9.43 -3.74
CA ASP A 49 6.39 -10.82 -4.14
C ASP A 49 6.85 -11.10 -5.57
N ALA A 50 6.61 -10.16 -6.49
CA ALA A 50 7.11 -10.25 -7.86
C ALA A 50 8.64 -10.22 -7.91
N LEU A 51 9.27 -9.35 -7.11
CA LEU A 51 10.73 -9.29 -7.03
C LEU A 51 11.33 -10.55 -6.39
N GLU A 52 10.67 -11.12 -5.39
CA GLU A 52 11.11 -12.35 -4.75
C GLU A 52 11.03 -13.54 -5.70
N THR A 53 9.97 -13.62 -6.50
CA THR A 53 9.86 -14.58 -7.60
C THR A 53 11.05 -14.46 -8.56
N TRP A 54 11.46 -13.23 -8.89
CA TRP A 54 12.62 -13.01 -9.75
C TRP A 54 13.93 -13.51 -9.12
N LYS A 55 14.17 -13.18 -7.84
CA LYS A 55 15.39 -13.54 -7.10
C LYS A 55 15.51 -15.06 -6.92
N THR A 56 14.44 -15.69 -6.43
CA THR A 56 14.38 -17.13 -6.23
C THR A 56 14.56 -17.87 -7.56
N GLY A 57 13.90 -17.41 -8.63
CA GLY A 57 14.07 -17.98 -9.96
C GLY A 57 15.50 -17.86 -10.49
N LYS A 58 16.15 -16.71 -10.27
CA LYS A 58 17.57 -16.49 -10.63
C LYS A 58 18.48 -17.51 -9.94
N GLU A 59 18.31 -17.69 -8.63
CA GLU A 59 19.15 -18.60 -7.84
C GLU A 59 18.94 -20.06 -8.26
N MET A 60 17.68 -20.48 -8.45
CA MET A 60 17.37 -21.81 -8.96
C MET A 60 17.98 -22.07 -10.35
N ASN A 61 17.96 -21.06 -11.23
CA ASN A 61 18.60 -21.18 -12.54
C ASN A 61 20.13 -21.25 -12.44
N ARG A 62 20.75 -20.47 -11.54
CA ARG A 62 22.18 -20.51 -11.25
C ARG A 62 22.61 -21.93 -10.87
N LEU A 63 21.95 -22.53 -9.88
CA LEU A 63 22.24 -23.89 -9.40
C LEU A 63 22.06 -24.95 -10.50
N ARG A 64 21.04 -24.81 -11.36
CA ARG A 64 20.81 -25.73 -12.49
C ARG A 64 21.90 -25.62 -13.55
N CYS A 65 22.38 -24.41 -13.82
CA CYS A 65 23.43 -24.13 -14.80
C CYS A 65 24.80 -24.59 -14.28
N GLU A 66 25.09 -24.36 -13.00
CA GLU A 66 26.32 -24.80 -12.33
C GLU A 66 26.48 -26.32 -12.43
N ARG A 67 25.41 -27.09 -12.18
CA ARG A 67 25.41 -28.56 -12.35
C ARG A 67 25.69 -29.03 -13.79
N ARG A 68 25.55 -28.15 -14.78
CA ARG A 68 25.81 -28.42 -16.20
C ARG A 68 27.13 -27.83 -16.68
N GLY A 69 27.95 -27.25 -15.79
CA GLY A 69 29.19 -26.58 -16.14
C GLY A 69 29.00 -25.28 -16.93
N ILE A 70 27.81 -24.68 -16.88
CA ILE A 70 27.51 -23.41 -17.56
C ILE A 70 28.03 -22.26 -16.69
N SER A 71 28.67 -21.27 -17.31
CA SER A 71 29.20 -20.10 -16.63
C SER A 71 28.09 -19.31 -15.91
N GLN A 72 28.46 -18.57 -14.86
CA GLN A 72 27.51 -17.73 -14.14
C GLN A 72 26.88 -16.67 -15.06
N THR A 73 27.69 -16.02 -15.91
CA THR A 73 27.22 -15.01 -16.86
C THR A 73 26.17 -15.59 -17.83
N ASP A 74 26.43 -16.77 -18.38
CA ASP A 74 25.45 -17.44 -19.26
C ASP A 74 24.19 -17.85 -18.52
N ALA A 75 24.31 -18.26 -17.25
CA ALA A 75 23.14 -18.55 -16.42
C ALA A 75 22.27 -17.30 -16.24
N GLU A 76 22.86 -16.13 -16.00
CA GLU A 76 22.11 -14.88 -15.85
C GLU A 76 21.43 -14.43 -17.15
N ILE A 77 22.12 -14.54 -18.29
CA ILE A 77 21.55 -14.27 -19.62
C ILE A 77 20.37 -15.20 -19.87
N ARG A 78 20.51 -16.50 -19.58
CA ARG A 78 19.43 -17.48 -19.74
C ARG A 78 18.23 -17.16 -18.85
N TRP A 79 18.47 -16.83 -17.58
CA TRP A 79 17.40 -16.47 -16.65
C TRP A 79 16.64 -15.24 -17.10
N SER A 80 17.34 -14.15 -17.38
CA SER A 80 16.75 -12.88 -17.84
C SER A 80 15.98 -13.01 -19.17
N ALA A 81 16.37 -13.96 -20.03
CA ALA A 81 15.65 -14.25 -21.26
C ALA A 81 14.31 -14.99 -21.04
N THR A 82 14.11 -15.65 -19.90
CA THR A 82 12.88 -16.40 -19.61
C THR A 82 11.65 -15.49 -19.51
N THR A 83 10.49 -16.03 -19.89
CA THR A 83 9.19 -15.36 -19.71
C THR A 83 8.91 -15.08 -18.24
N THR A 84 9.25 -16.01 -17.34
CA THR A 84 9.06 -15.84 -15.89
C THR A 84 9.84 -14.63 -15.36
N ALA A 85 11.13 -14.50 -15.72
CA ALA A 85 11.93 -13.36 -15.29
C ALA A 85 11.39 -12.04 -15.82
N LYS A 86 11.02 -11.99 -17.11
CA LYS A 86 10.44 -10.80 -17.74
C LYS A 86 9.14 -10.38 -17.05
N ASN A 87 8.22 -11.32 -16.84
CA ASN A 87 6.94 -11.05 -16.18
C ASN A 87 7.14 -10.56 -14.75
N ALA A 88 8.07 -11.17 -13.99
CA ALA A 88 8.35 -10.76 -12.62
C ALA A 88 8.85 -9.30 -12.55
N ILE A 89 9.74 -8.89 -13.45
CA ILE A 89 10.20 -7.48 -13.54
C ILE A 89 9.08 -6.54 -13.99
N THR A 90 8.31 -6.92 -15.02
CA THR A 90 7.17 -6.13 -15.50
C THR A 90 6.14 -5.90 -14.39
N ASN A 91 5.78 -6.96 -13.65
CA ASN A 91 4.83 -6.89 -12.55
C ASN A 91 5.38 -6.04 -11.40
N ASN A 92 6.64 -6.23 -11.01
CA ASN A 92 7.27 -5.40 -9.98
C ASN A 92 7.19 -3.91 -10.35
N ASN A 93 7.60 -3.54 -11.57
CA ASN A 93 7.56 -2.15 -12.02
C ASN A 93 6.14 -1.58 -12.06
N PHE A 94 5.17 -2.37 -12.50
CA PHE A 94 3.76 -1.99 -12.53
C PHE A 94 3.23 -1.70 -11.12
N TYR A 95 3.47 -2.61 -10.17
CA TYR A 95 2.99 -2.46 -8.80
C TYR A 95 3.71 -1.33 -8.04
N VAL A 96 5.01 -1.12 -8.26
CA VAL A 96 5.73 0.06 -7.72
C VAL A 96 5.12 1.37 -8.24
N SER A 97 4.76 1.40 -9.53
CA SER A 97 4.12 2.58 -10.13
C SER A 97 2.75 2.86 -9.51
N LEU A 98 1.92 1.83 -9.32
CA LEU A 98 0.62 1.95 -8.64
C LEU A 98 0.79 2.37 -7.17
N ALA A 99 1.73 1.77 -6.45
CA ALA A 99 2.03 2.14 -5.07
C ALA A 99 2.41 3.61 -4.95
N SER A 100 3.27 4.10 -5.85
CA SER A 100 3.69 5.50 -5.89
C SER A 100 2.52 6.44 -6.17
N MET A 101 1.63 6.06 -7.09
CA MET A 101 0.42 6.82 -7.40
C MET A 101 -0.50 6.92 -6.18
N TYR A 102 -0.83 5.79 -5.55
CA TYR A 102 -1.71 5.77 -4.38
C TYR A 102 -1.10 6.50 -3.17
N TYR A 103 0.21 6.37 -2.97
CA TYR A 103 0.92 7.12 -1.94
C TYR A 103 0.87 8.63 -2.19
N GLY A 104 1.02 9.06 -3.44
CA GLY A 104 0.85 10.46 -3.84
C GLY A 104 -0.57 10.97 -3.57
N ALA A 105 -1.59 10.17 -3.92
CA ALA A 105 -2.99 10.48 -3.64
C ALA A 105 -3.29 10.56 -2.14
N ALA A 106 -2.73 9.64 -1.33
CA ALA A 106 -2.83 9.68 0.12
C ALA A 106 -2.21 10.96 0.70
N SER A 107 -1.00 11.30 0.26
CA SER A 107 -0.27 12.49 0.69
C SER A 107 -1.03 13.78 0.38
N ALA A 108 -1.66 13.86 -0.80
CA ALA A 108 -2.50 15.00 -1.18
C ALA A 108 -3.74 15.13 -0.26
N ASN A 109 -4.39 14.02 0.07
CA ASN A 109 -5.57 14.03 0.95
C ASN A 109 -5.19 14.34 2.41
N TYR A 110 -4.07 13.83 2.92
CA TYR A 110 -3.56 14.26 4.24
C TYR A 110 -3.27 15.76 4.27
N SER A 111 -2.64 16.29 3.22
CA SER A 111 -2.37 17.73 3.11
C SER A 111 -3.66 18.53 3.11
N ARG A 112 -4.69 18.08 2.38
CA ARG A 112 -6.03 18.68 2.40
C ARG A 112 -6.66 18.63 3.79
N ALA A 113 -6.56 17.52 4.49
CA ALA A 113 -7.14 17.37 5.81
C ALA A 113 -6.47 18.30 6.84
N LEU A 114 -5.13 18.41 6.79
CA LEU A 114 -4.37 19.36 7.60
C LEU A 114 -4.72 20.82 7.28
N TYR A 115 -4.94 21.14 6.00
CA TYR A 115 -5.41 22.45 5.58
C TYR A 115 -6.79 22.78 6.18
N LEU A 116 -7.75 21.87 6.05
CA LEU A 116 -9.10 22.03 6.59
C LEU A 116 -9.10 22.16 8.12
N ARG A 117 -8.21 21.45 8.81
CA ARG A 117 -7.99 21.58 10.25
C ARG A 117 -7.50 22.97 10.65
N SER A 118 -6.55 23.53 9.92
CA SER A 118 -5.98 24.85 10.23
C SER A 118 -6.89 26.01 9.84
N HIS A 119 -7.61 25.93 8.71
CA HIS A 119 -8.47 27.02 8.22
C HIS A 119 -9.93 26.93 8.67
N GLY A 120 -10.45 25.75 9.00
CA GLY A 120 -11.74 25.62 9.70
C GLY A 120 -11.74 26.29 11.07
N SER A 121 -10.55 26.56 11.62
CA SER A 121 -10.31 27.20 12.91
C SER A 121 -10.17 28.72 12.85
N ALA A 122 -9.95 29.27 11.64
CA ALA A 122 -9.72 30.70 11.42
C ALA A 122 -11.01 31.48 11.10
N ARG A 123 -12.18 30.82 11.14
CA ARG A 123 -13.50 31.44 10.91
C ARG A 123 -14.21 31.89 12.21
N PHE A 124 -13.47 32.04 13.31
CA PHE A 124 -13.97 32.58 14.58
C PHE A 124 -13.20 33.84 14.96
#